data_AF-A0A7J5ADZ6-F1
#
_entry.id   AF-A0A7J5ADZ6-F1
#
_cell.length_a   1.000
_cell.length_b   1.000
_cell.length_c   1.000
_cell.angle_alpha   90.00
_cell.angle_beta   90.00
_cell.angle_gamma   90.00
#
_symmetry.space_group_name_H-M   'P 1'
#
loop_
_entity.id
_entity.type
_entity.pdbx_description
1 polymer ?
#
loop_
_entity_poly.entity_id
_entity_poly.type
_entity_poly.pdbx_seq_one_letter_code
_entity_poly.pdbx_strand_id
1 'polypeptide(L)' 'MKLFLTLIVSILTYFGLQYYQTGSFITWVVLIVLWTAIDYFTYDNPFSWKDYILLVVILSVVEIATLYNYFGTL' A
#
# COMPACT_ATOMS: atom_id res chain seq x y z
N MET A 1 -14.10 1.54 -7.62
CA MET A 1 -13.02 2.03 -8.51
C MET A 1 -11.91 2.74 -7.73
N LYS A 2 -12.25 3.71 -6.85
CA LYS A 2 -11.28 4.42 -5.98
C LYS A 2 -10.33 3.47 -5.23
N LEU A 3 -10.90 2.60 -4.40
CA LEU A 3 -10.16 1.61 -3.59
C LEU A 3 -9.22 0.72 -4.43
N PHE A 4 -9.69 0.30 -5.62
CA PHE A 4 -8.91 -0.57 -6.51
C PHE A 4 -7.69 0.16 -7.10
N LEU A 5 -7.83 1.42 -7.52
CA LEU A 5 -6.71 2.23 -7.99
C LEU A 5 -5.70 2.48 -6.88
N THR A 6 -6.17 2.89 -5.69
CA THR A 6 -5.29 3.10 -4.54
C THR A 6 -4.55 1.82 -4.17
N LEU A 7 -5.21 0.67 -4.21
CA LEU A 7 -4.58 -0.63 -3.98
C LEU A 7 -3.46 -0.90 -4.98
N ILE A 8 -3.71 -0.74 -6.29
CA ILE A 8 -2.70 -0.95 -7.32
C ILE A 8 -1.49 -0.03 -7.09
N VAL A 9 -1.74 1.27 -6.87
CA VAL A 9 -0.66 2.24 -6.62
C VAL A 9 0.12 1.86 -5.36
N SER A 10 -0.56 1.37 -4.33
CA SER A 10 0.07 0.93 -3.09
C SER A 10 0.95 -0.28 -3.27
N ILE A 11 0.51 -1.28 -4.04
CA ILE A 11 1.30 -2.48 -4.34
C ILE A 11 2.56 -2.10 -5.14
N LEU A 12 2.41 -1.23 -6.15
CA LEU A 12 3.54 -0.73 -6.93
C LEU A 12 4.53 0.06 -6.05
N THR A 13 4.01 0.91 -5.17
CA THR A 13 4.83 1.68 -4.22
C THR A 13 5.58 0.74 -3.28
N TYR A 14 4.90 -0.27 -2.75
CA TYR A 14 5.51 -1.31 -1.90
C TYR A 14 6.67 -2.00 -2.61
N PHE A 15 6.49 -2.49 -3.84
CA PHE A 15 7.57 -3.15 -4.58
C PHE A 15 8.71 -2.20 -4.95
N GLY A 16 8.40 -0.95 -5.29
CA GLY A 16 9.42 0.07 -5.51
C GLY A 16 10.27 0.31 -4.26
N LEU A 17 9.63 0.39 -3.09
CA LEU A 17 10.31 0.56 -1.80
C LEU A 17 11.13 -0.67 -1.41
N GLN A 18 10.61 -1.89 -1.64
CA GLN A 18 11.38 -3.13 -1.45
C GLN A 18 12.62 -3.21 -2.34
N TYR A 19 12.55 -2.72 -3.59
CA TYR A 19 13.71 -2.63 -4.46
C TYR A 19 14.83 -1.76 -3.86
N TYR A 20 14.46 -0.69 -3.14
CA TYR A 20 15.40 0.16 -2.39
C TYR A 20 15.75 -0.39 -0.99
N GLN A 21 15.37 -1.62 -0.67
CA GLN A 21 15.63 -2.30 0.60
C GLN A 21 15.16 -1.48 1.82
N THR A 22 14.07 -0.73 1.69
CA THR A 22 13.54 0.05 2.81
C THR A 22 12.93 -0.86 3.87
N GLY A 23 13.19 -0.56 5.14
CA GLY A 23 12.59 -1.31 6.25
C GLY A 23 11.06 -1.17 6.28
N SER A 24 10.39 -2.22 6.76
CA SER A 24 8.92 -2.33 6.85
C SER A 24 8.26 -1.07 7.44
N PHE A 25 8.78 -0.54 8.55
CA PHE A 25 8.24 0.67 9.18
C PHE A 25 8.21 1.88 8.23
N ILE A 26 9.30 2.11 7.49
CA ILE A 26 9.38 3.23 6.52
C ILE A 26 8.38 3.01 5.39
N THR A 27 8.29 1.77 4.89
CA THR A 27 7.34 1.40 3.85
C THR A 27 5.90 1.72 4.25
N TRP A 28 5.50 1.34 5.47
CA TRP A 28 4.16 1.65 5.99
C TRP A 28 3.90 3.14 6.17
N VAL A 29 4.89 3.91 6.64
CA VAL A 29 4.76 5.37 6.74
C VAL A 29 4.52 5.99 5.36
N VAL A 30 5.29 5.58 4.34
CA VAL A 30 5.11 6.08 2.97
C VAL A 30 3.75 5.69 2.42
N LEU A 31 3.28 4.46 2.65
CA LEU A 31 1.97 4.00 2.20
C LEU A 31 0.82 4.79 2.84
N ILE A 32 0.88 5.10 4.13
CA ILE A 32 -0.13 5.91 4.81
C ILE A 32 -0.16 7.34 4.25
N VAL A 33 1.01 7.94 4.01
CA VAL A 33 1.12 9.26 3.39
C VAL A 33 0.57 9.24 1.96
N LEU A 34 0.87 8.19 1.19
CA LEU A 34 0.33 8.00 -0.15
C LEU A 34 -1.20 7.89 -0.13
N TRP A 35 -1.76 7.12 0.79
CA TRP A 35 -3.22 6.96 0.91
C TRP A 35 -3.90 8.27 1.24
N THR A 36 -3.38 9.00 2.24
CA THR A 36 -3.94 10.31 2.63
C THR A 36 -3.81 11.34 1.51
N ALA A 37 -2.71 11.33 0.75
CA ALA A 37 -2.55 12.18 -0.41
C ALA A 37 -3.53 11.83 -1.53
N ILE A 38 -3.68 10.55 -1.88
CA ILE A 38 -4.64 10.10 -2.89
C ILE A 38 -6.06 10.47 -2.47
N ASP A 39 -6.42 10.22 -1.20
CA ASP A 39 -7.74 10.50 -0.66
C ASP A 39 -8.08 11.99 -0.74
N TYR A 40 -7.15 12.85 -0.34
CA TYR A 40 -7.35 14.30 -0.32
C TYR A 40 -7.35 14.94 -1.71
N PHE A 41 -6.45 14.53 -2.60
CA PHE A 41 -6.26 15.21 -3.90
C PHE A 41 -7.06 14.59 -5.06
N THR A 42 -7.45 13.32 -4.97
CA THR A 42 -8.01 12.58 -6.12
C THR A 42 -9.50 12.32 -5.97
N TYR A 43 -10.01 12.19 -4.74
CA TYR A 43 -11.36 11.68 -4.52
C TYR A 43 -12.28 12.72 -3.88
N ASP A 44 -13.37 13.03 -4.57
CA ASP A 44 -14.38 14.00 -4.06
C ASP A 44 -15.04 13.58 -2.73
N ASN A 45 -15.01 12.28 -2.43
CA ASN A 45 -15.50 11.71 -1.19
C ASN A 45 -14.35 10.93 -0.56
N PRO A 46 -14.00 11.21 0.71
CA PRO A 46 -12.91 10.58 1.40
C PRO A 46 -13.20 9.11 1.69
N PHE A 47 -12.14 8.34 1.90
CA PHE A 47 -12.20 6.95 2.30
C PHE A 47 -12.88 6.80 3.67
N SER A 48 -13.72 5.77 3.78
CA SER A 48 -14.25 5.37 5.06
C SER A 48 -13.18 4.63 5.87
N TRP A 49 -13.36 4.54 7.19
CA TRP A 49 -12.49 3.74 8.05
C TRP A 49 -12.38 2.27 7.59
N LYS A 50 -13.43 1.72 6.96
CA LYS A 50 -13.45 0.36 6.41
C LYS A 50 -12.51 0.21 5.23
N ASP A 51 -12.43 1.23 4.38
CA ASP A 51 -11.55 1.24 3.21
C ASP A 51 -10.08 1.24 3.63
N TYR A 52 -9.73 2.04 4.65
CA TYR A 52 -8.38 2.03 5.23
C TYR A 52 -8.02 0.67 5.84
N ILE A 53 -8.93 0.03 6.59
CA ILE A 53 -8.69 -1.31 7.13
C ILE A 53 -8.44 -2.32 6.00
N LEU A 54 -9.23 -2.24 4.92
CA LEU A 54 -9.08 -3.15 3.79
C LEU A 54 -7.74 -2.96 3.08
N LEU A 55 -7.28 -1.71 2.90
CA LEU A 55 -5.95 -1.41 2.36
C LEU A 55 -4.83 -2.00 3.24
N VAL A 56 -4.94 -1.84 4.57
CA VAL A 56 -3.98 -2.42 5.53
C VAL A 56 -3.96 -3.94 5.40
N VAL A 57 -5.12 -4.60 5.48
CA VAL A 57 -5.20 -6.07 5.43
C VAL A 57 -4.58 -6.62 4.16
N ILE A 58 -4.91 -6.05 2.99
CA ILE A 58 -4.37 -6.55 1.72
C ILE A 58 -2.87 -6.29 1.63
N LEU A 59 -2.39 -5.11 2.01
CA LEU A 59 -0.94 -4.85 1.95
C LEU A 59 -0.14 -5.66 2.96
N SER A 60 -0.70 -5.98 4.13
CA SER A 60 -0.06 -6.92 5.04
C SER A 60 0.06 -8.31 4.41
N VAL A 61 -0.95 -8.78 3.67
CA VAL A 61 -0.86 -10.05 2.93
C VAL A 61 0.23 -9.98 1.85
N VAL A 62 0.32 -8.86 1.12
CA VAL A 62 1.38 -8.65 0.11
C VAL A 62 2.76 -8.68 0.77
N GLU A 63 2.95 -7.98 1.87
CA GLU A 63 4.22 -7.93 2.61
C GLU A 63 4.63 -9.32 3.11
N ILE A 64 3.69 -10.06 3.72
CA ILE A 64 3.94 -11.44 4.18
C ILE A 64 4.31 -12.33 3.00
N ALA A 65 3.57 -12.26 1.88
CA ALA A 65 3.86 -13.06 0.70
C ALA A 65 5.25 -12.73 0.11
N THR A 66 5.67 -11.47 0.13
CA THR A 66 7.04 -11.07 -0.24
C THR A 66 8.09 -11.66 0.69
N LEU A 67 7.86 -11.70 2.00
CA LEU A 67 8.79 -12.32 2.96
C LEU A 67 9.00 -13.82 2.69
N TYR A 68 7.97 -14.53 2.20
CA TYR A 68 8.06 -15.92 1.77
C TYR A 68 8.56 -16.09 0.33
N ASN A 69 9.10 -15.03 -0.29
CA ASN A 69 9.57 -14.97 -1.66
C ASN A 69 8.54 -15.42 -2.72
N TYR A 70 7.24 -15.25 -2.43
CA TYR A 70 6.16 -15.68 -3.33
C TYR A 70 6.20 -14.95 -4.68
N PHE A 71 6.76 -13.75 -4.72
CA PHE A 71 6.87 -12.91 -5.91
C PHE A 71 8.27 -12.90 -6.55
N GLY A 72 9.22 -13.73 -6.09
CA GLY A 72 10.58 -13.77 -6.64
C GLY A 72 11.35 -12.47 -6.45
N THR A 73 11.14 -11.80 -5.31
CA THR A 73 11.68 -10.46 -4.99
C THR A 73 12.86 -10.50 -4.02
N LEU A 74 13.26 -11.71 -3.58
CA LEU A 74 14.49 -12.00 -2.82
C LEU A 74 15.44 -12.86 -3.65
#